data_AF-A0A662DH68-F1
#
_entry.id   AF-A0A662DH68-F1
#
_cell.length_a   1.000
_cell.length_b   1.000
_cell.length_c   1.000
_cell.angle_alpha   90.00
_cell.angle_beta   90.00
_cell.angle_gamma   90.00
#
_symmetry.space_group_name_H-M   'P 1'
#
loop_
_entity.id
_entity.type
_entity.pdbx_description
1 polymer ?
#
loop_
_entity_poly.entity_id
_entity_poly.type
_entity_poly.pdbx_seq_one_letter_code
_entity_poly.pdbx_strand_id
1 'polypeptide(L)'
;EKPLKEINTPNIRSIESLSTFLNLPSARLLKTVIYQTEKGYVGVILRGDHAVNEEKLKKLLKVKKLQLALKEKVHEDFGVEVGFVGPIGIDNLPLVVDKAVMEGKNFVAGANKKDTHFINVNPGRDFSPDVVGDVRFILPGDRCLVCNRSLNIKRGMEVGHLFHLGYKYSSTLGASFLNEKGEKHPLLMGCYGIGVSRLPAAIIEQNHDEDGIVWPEEVAPFPAVIIPASQGTFSFSQKLYQQLKSSSIDVLWDDRDVSAGVKFKDSDLIGIPLKIIVGRSFLKEEKIEIKKRKDGELIKVNKAEFVHRLKELI
;
A
#
# COMPACT_ATOMS: atom_id res chain seq x y z
N GLU A 1 0.56 30.73 -28.91
CA GLU A 1 1.64 30.55 -27.91
C GLU A 1 2.17 31.91 -27.53
N LYS A 2 2.65 32.10 -26.30
CA LYS A 2 3.29 33.34 -25.87
C LYS A 2 4.80 33.27 -26.14
N PRO A 3 5.49 34.41 -26.34
CA PRO A 3 6.93 34.41 -26.56
C PRO A 3 7.67 33.89 -25.32
N LEU A 4 8.72 33.10 -25.56
CA LEU A 4 9.64 32.63 -24.52
C LEU A 4 10.28 33.85 -23.82
N LYS A 5 10.33 33.82 -22.49
CA LYS A 5 10.95 34.90 -21.71
C LYS A 5 11.71 34.33 -20.51
N GLU A 6 12.90 34.85 -20.27
CA GLU A 6 13.68 34.58 -19.05
C GLU A 6 13.19 35.44 -17.88
N ILE A 7 13.13 34.86 -16.69
CA ILE A 7 12.78 35.53 -15.43
C ILE A 7 13.76 35.16 -14.32
N ASN A 8 14.01 36.11 -13.42
CA ASN A 8 14.79 35.89 -12.21
C ASN A 8 13.92 35.26 -11.12
N THR A 9 14.44 34.21 -10.50
CA THR A 9 13.83 33.39 -9.45
C THR A 9 14.88 33.06 -8.38
N PRO A 10 15.35 34.06 -7.61
CA PRO A 10 16.50 33.90 -6.71
C PRO A 10 16.19 32.93 -5.56
N ASN A 11 17.06 31.93 -5.38
CA ASN A 11 16.98 30.87 -4.37
C ASN A 11 15.73 29.98 -4.44
N ILE A 12 15.00 29.97 -5.56
CA ILE A 12 13.79 29.16 -5.75
C ILE A 12 14.17 27.85 -6.45
N ARG A 13 14.22 26.74 -5.69
CA ARG A 13 14.70 25.43 -6.18
C ARG A 13 13.64 24.34 -6.26
N SER A 14 12.44 24.55 -5.71
CA SER A 14 11.36 23.54 -5.69
C SER A 14 10.15 23.97 -6.51
N ILE A 15 9.39 23.00 -7.01
CA ILE A 15 8.12 23.26 -7.71
C ILE A 15 7.14 24.01 -6.81
N GLU A 16 7.08 23.66 -5.53
CA GLU A 16 6.21 24.31 -4.55
C GLU A 16 6.58 25.79 -4.38
N SER A 17 7.85 26.09 -4.13
CA SER A 17 8.32 27.47 -3.97
C SER A 17 8.14 28.29 -5.24
N LEU A 18 8.36 27.70 -6.42
CA LEU A 18 8.15 28.36 -7.71
C LEU A 18 6.66 28.62 -8.00
N SER A 19 5.79 27.66 -7.67
CA SER A 19 4.34 27.77 -7.80
C SER A 19 3.82 28.94 -6.97
N THR A 20 4.25 29.04 -5.70
CA THR A 20 3.92 30.16 -4.82
C THR A 20 4.45 31.49 -5.36
N PHE A 21 5.72 31.54 -5.76
CA PHE A 21 6.36 32.77 -6.24
C PHE A 21 5.69 33.35 -7.50
N LEU A 22 5.30 32.49 -8.44
CA LEU A 22 4.67 32.91 -9.69
C LEU A 22 3.15 32.97 -9.62
N ASN A 23 2.55 32.53 -8.51
CA ASN A 23 1.10 32.35 -8.37
C ASN A 23 0.51 31.50 -9.52
N LEU A 24 1.16 30.37 -9.82
CA LEU A 24 0.77 29.44 -10.87
C LEU A 24 0.59 28.03 -10.31
N PRO A 25 -0.37 27.24 -10.80
CA PRO A 25 -0.49 25.84 -10.38
C PRO A 25 0.72 25.02 -10.83
N SER A 26 1.14 24.04 -10.03
CA SER A 26 2.27 23.14 -10.34
C SER A 26 2.15 22.44 -11.70
N ALA A 27 0.92 22.24 -12.19
CA ALA A 27 0.62 21.72 -13.54
C ALA A 27 1.18 22.59 -14.69
N ARG A 28 1.46 23.87 -14.44
CA ARG A 28 2.05 24.81 -15.41
C ARG A 28 3.57 24.92 -15.29
N LEU A 29 4.16 24.23 -14.33
CA LEU A 29 5.60 24.16 -14.14
C LEU A 29 6.11 22.85 -14.74
N LEU A 30 7.32 22.85 -15.29
CA LEU A 30 8.04 21.66 -15.70
C LEU A 30 9.17 21.40 -14.73
N LYS A 31 9.36 20.12 -14.43
CA LYS A 31 10.51 19.62 -13.69
C LYS A 31 11.37 18.78 -14.60
N THR A 32 12.68 18.93 -14.45
CA THR A 32 13.69 18.09 -15.10
C THR A 32 14.36 17.24 -14.04
N VAL A 33 14.21 15.92 -14.16
CA VAL A 33 14.85 14.96 -13.24
C VAL A 33 15.90 14.20 -14.03
N ILE A 34 17.17 14.33 -13.63
CA ILE A 34 18.27 13.65 -14.31
C ILE A 34 18.52 12.29 -13.63
N TYR A 35 18.55 11.25 -14.45
CA TYR A 35 18.89 9.90 -14.05
C TYR A 35 20.20 9.44 -14.71
N GLN A 36 20.94 8.60 -14.02
CA GLN A 36 22.06 7.84 -14.54
C GLN A 36 21.64 6.40 -14.84
N THR A 37 22.02 5.90 -16.00
CA THR A 37 21.78 4.53 -16.46
C THR A 37 23.09 3.86 -16.89
N GLU A 38 23.07 2.58 -17.24
CA GLU A 38 24.22 1.94 -17.88
C GLU A 38 24.56 2.49 -19.28
N LYS A 39 23.68 3.32 -19.87
CA LYS A 39 23.88 3.97 -21.19
C LYS A 39 24.30 5.44 -21.09
N GLY A 40 24.49 5.96 -19.87
CA GLY A 40 24.75 7.38 -19.62
C GLY A 40 23.59 8.10 -18.93
N TYR A 41 23.63 9.43 -18.93
CA TYR A 41 22.62 10.28 -18.32
C TYR A 41 21.38 10.46 -19.21
N VAL A 42 20.24 10.69 -18.57
CA VAL A 42 18.98 11.00 -19.25
C VAL A 42 18.19 12.02 -18.42
N GLY A 43 17.71 13.07 -19.08
CA GLY A 43 16.84 14.08 -18.49
C GLY A 43 15.38 13.70 -18.68
N VAL A 44 14.60 13.64 -17.61
CA VAL A 44 13.19 13.29 -17.66
C VAL A 44 12.34 14.52 -17.34
N ILE A 45 11.52 14.94 -18.30
CA ILE A 45 10.69 16.14 -18.21
C ILE A 45 9.25 15.76 -17.90
N LEU A 46 8.70 16.33 -16.83
CA LEU A 46 7.31 16.14 -16.41
C LEU A 46 6.69 17.47 -16.00
N ARG A 47 5.36 17.51 -15.91
CA ARG A 47 4.68 18.56 -15.15
C ARG A 47 5.09 18.53 -13.68
N GLY A 48 5.06 19.69 -13.03
CA GLY A 48 5.48 19.87 -11.65
C GLY A 48 4.63 19.08 -10.65
N ASP A 49 3.38 18.80 -10.97
CA ASP A 49 2.45 17.99 -10.16
C ASP A 49 2.55 16.48 -10.39
N HIS A 50 3.38 16.01 -11.32
CA HIS A 50 3.60 14.59 -11.57
C HIS A 50 4.87 14.09 -10.88
N ALA A 51 5.01 12.78 -10.75
CA ALA A 51 6.22 12.11 -10.25
C ALA A 51 6.68 11.03 -11.24
N VAL A 52 8.00 10.83 -11.36
CA VAL A 52 8.57 9.83 -12.28
C VAL A 52 8.22 8.44 -11.75
N ASN A 53 7.68 7.59 -12.62
CA ASN A 53 7.59 6.17 -12.39
C ASN A 53 8.81 5.50 -13.01
N GLU A 54 9.78 5.17 -12.16
CA GLU A 54 11.07 4.60 -12.56
C GLU A 54 10.94 3.26 -13.30
N GLU A 55 9.95 2.43 -12.96
CA GLU A 55 9.72 1.16 -13.64
C GLU A 55 9.19 1.36 -15.07
N LYS A 56 8.32 2.35 -15.28
CA LYS A 56 7.91 2.74 -16.65
C LYS A 56 9.09 3.30 -17.44
N LEU A 57 9.92 4.14 -16.81
CA LEU A 57 11.10 4.72 -17.45
C LEU A 57 12.13 3.65 -17.85
N LYS A 58 12.45 2.71 -16.95
CA LYS A 58 13.34 1.57 -17.24
C LYS A 58 12.87 0.75 -18.44
N LYS A 59 11.57 0.46 -18.50
CA LYS A 59 10.95 -0.29 -19.60
C LYS A 59 11.03 0.49 -20.91
N LEU A 60 10.73 1.79 -20.89
CA LEU A 60 10.78 2.66 -22.06
C LEU A 60 12.21 2.75 -22.63
N LEU A 61 13.19 2.95 -21.76
CA LEU A 61 14.61 3.08 -22.14
C LEU A 61 15.31 1.74 -22.40
N LYS A 62 14.65 0.62 -22.08
CA LYS A 62 15.22 -0.73 -22.12
C LYS A 62 16.56 -0.79 -21.37
N VAL A 63 16.53 -0.32 -20.13
CA VAL A 63 17.69 -0.32 -19.21
C VAL A 63 17.41 -1.16 -17.98
N LYS A 64 18.47 -1.71 -17.38
CA LYS A 64 18.40 -2.49 -16.14
C LYS A 64 18.68 -1.63 -14.92
N LYS A 65 19.58 -0.65 -15.03
CA LYS A 65 19.96 0.23 -13.94
C LYS A 65 19.42 1.63 -14.21
N LEU A 66 18.86 2.22 -13.17
CA LEU A 66 18.35 3.58 -13.17
C LEU A 66 18.56 4.13 -11.76
N GLN A 67 19.28 5.24 -11.65
CA GLN A 67 19.57 5.90 -10.38
C GLN A 67 19.43 7.40 -10.56
N LEU A 68 18.91 8.10 -9.56
CA LEU A 68 18.90 9.56 -9.59
C LEU A 68 20.34 10.07 -9.63
N ALA A 69 20.60 11.04 -10.52
CA ALA A 69 21.92 11.65 -10.60
C ALA A 69 22.23 12.47 -9.34
N LEU A 70 23.46 12.35 -8.84
CA LEU A 70 23.96 13.17 -7.73
C LEU A 70 24.06 14.63 -8.18
N LYS A 71 23.73 15.57 -7.29
CA LYS A 71 23.67 17.01 -7.63
C LYS A 71 25.03 17.54 -8.06
N GLU A 72 26.08 17.07 -7.41
CA GLU A 72 27.47 17.44 -7.67
C GLU A 72 27.88 16.99 -9.08
N LYS A 73 27.51 15.75 -9.45
CA LYS A 73 27.79 15.21 -10.79
C LYS A 73 27.00 15.92 -11.89
N VAL A 74 25.76 16.29 -11.62
CA VAL A 74 24.98 17.12 -12.56
C VAL A 74 25.66 18.46 -12.83
N HIS A 75 26.22 19.09 -11.79
CA HIS A 75 26.94 20.35 -11.95
C HIS A 75 28.27 20.17 -12.69
N GLU A 76 29.05 19.15 -12.35
CA GLU A 76 30.33 18.84 -13.00
C GLU A 76 30.15 18.54 -14.50
N ASP A 77 29.16 17.72 -14.86
CA ASP A 77 29.02 17.20 -16.23
C ASP A 77 28.24 18.13 -17.15
N PHE A 78 27.29 18.92 -16.61
CA PHE A 78 26.38 19.76 -17.41
C PHE A 78 26.48 21.24 -17.07
N GLY A 79 27.23 21.64 -16.04
CA GLY A 79 27.37 23.05 -15.63
C GLY A 79 26.10 23.66 -15.02
N VAL A 80 25.08 22.84 -14.71
CA VAL A 80 23.77 23.30 -14.23
C VAL A 80 23.56 22.98 -12.75
N GLU A 81 22.79 23.83 -12.06
CA GLU A 81 22.45 23.62 -10.66
C GLU A 81 21.07 22.97 -10.52
N VAL A 82 20.99 21.92 -9.71
CA VAL A 82 19.71 21.24 -9.41
C VAL A 82 18.72 22.23 -8.78
N GLY A 83 17.53 22.30 -9.37
CA GLY A 83 16.51 23.31 -9.06
C GLY A 83 16.31 24.34 -10.17
N PHE A 84 17.29 24.51 -11.06
CA PHE A 84 17.21 25.41 -12.22
C PHE A 84 17.40 24.68 -13.56
N VAL A 85 17.43 23.35 -13.54
CA VAL A 85 17.59 22.51 -14.73
C VAL A 85 16.31 22.49 -15.56
N GLY A 86 16.42 22.78 -16.85
CA GLY A 86 15.32 22.78 -17.80
C GLY A 86 15.66 22.09 -19.12
N PRO A 87 14.65 21.93 -19.99
CA PRO A 87 14.80 21.19 -21.24
C PRO A 87 15.43 22.01 -22.39
N ILE A 88 15.68 23.31 -22.21
CA ILE A 88 16.15 24.20 -23.29
C ILE A 88 17.65 24.40 -23.17
N GLY A 89 18.41 24.08 -24.23
CA GLY A 89 19.83 24.41 -24.33
C GLY A 89 20.74 23.62 -23.38
N ILE A 90 20.36 22.38 -23.03
CA ILE A 90 21.23 21.44 -22.32
C ILE A 90 21.84 20.46 -23.31
N ASP A 91 23.14 20.62 -23.57
CA ASP A 91 23.86 19.79 -24.54
C ASP A 91 24.15 18.39 -23.96
N ASN A 92 24.20 17.38 -24.84
CA ASN A 92 24.57 16.00 -24.50
C ASN A 92 23.70 15.32 -23.43
N LEU A 93 22.48 15.81 -23.19
CA LEU A 93 21.51 15.17 -22.29
C LEU A 93 20.27 14.73 -23.07
N PRO A 94 20.14 13.43 -23.41
CA PRO A 94 18.92 12.90 -24.00
C PRO A 94 17.69 13.19 -23.13
N LEU A 95 16.63 13.70 -23.73
CA LEU A 95 15.41 14.10 -23.07
C LEU A 95 14.28 13.09 -23.29
N VAL A 96 13.82 12.51 -22.19
CA VAL A 96 12.58 11.74 -22.12
C VAL A 96 11.48 12.63 -21.59
N VAL A 97 10.39 12.80 -22.34
CA VAL A 97 9.31 13.73 -21.98
C VAL A 97 8.01 12.96 -21.76
N ASP A 98 7.38 13.21 -20.61
CA ASP A 98 6.07 12.62 -20.31
C ASP A 98 4.99 13.14 -21.27
N LYS A 99 4.10 12.26 -21.71
CA LYS A 99 3.00 12.59 -22.64
C LYS A 99 2.18 13.82 -22.19
N ALA A 100 1.93 13.99 -20.90
CA ALA A 100 1.14 15.12 -20.39
C ALA A 100 1.84 16.48 -20.56
N VAL A 101 3.17 16.50 -20.74
CA VAL A 101 3.89 17.73 -21.10
C VAL A 101 3.63 18.10 -22.55
N MET A 102 3.63 17.12 -23.45
CA MET A 102 3.41 17.32 -24.89
C MET A 102 2.00 17.85 -25.21
N GLU A 103 1.03 17.60 -24.34
CA GLU A 103 -0.36 18.07 -24.47
C GLU A 103 -0.55 19.52 -23.98
N GLY A 104 0.41 20.08 -23.24
CA GLY A 104 0.32 21.42 -22.67
C GLY A 104 1.16 22.46 -23.39
N LYS A 105 0.97 23.73 -23.01
CA LYS A 105 1.61 24.89 -23.63
C LYS A 105 1.93 25.97 -22.60
N ASN A 106 2.92 26.80 -22.93
CA ASN A 106 3.36 27.96 -22.14
C ASN A 106 3.68 27.60 -20.68
N PHE A 107 4.51 26.59 -20.49
CA PHE A 107 4.99 26.20 -19.18
C PHE A 107 6.05 27.15 -18.63
N VAL A 108 6.40 26.95 -17.37
CA VAL A 108 7.61 27.49 -16.74
C VAL A 108 8.60 26.35 -16.56
N ALA A 109 9.86 26.52 -16.95
CA ALA A 109 10.90 25.51 -16.76
C ALA A 109 12.21 26.17 -16.31
N GLY A 110 13.12 25.40 -15.71
CA GLY A 110 14.47 25.89 -15.39
C GLY A 110 15.17 26.46 -16.62
N ALA A 111 16.02 27.46 -16.43
CA ALA A 111 16.75 28.09 -17.55
C ALA A 111 18.18 27.53 -17.74
N ASN A 112 18.54 26.45 -17.05
CA ASN A 112 19.92 25.93 -17.00
C ASN A 112 20.95 26.96 -16.49
N LYS A 113 20.45 27.96 -15.76
CA LYS A 113 21.20 29.06 -15.18
C LYS A 113 20.69 29.29 -13.77
N LYS A 114 21.62 29.45 -12.83
CA LYS A 114 21.30 29.69 -11.43
C LYS A 114 20.31 30.85 -11.28
N ASP A 115 19.36 30.70 -10.35
CA ASP A 115 18.39 31.73 -9.99
C ASP A 115 17.50 32.20 -11.15
N THR A 116 17.32 31.36 -12.17
CA THR A 116 16.67 31.74 -13.41
C THR A 116 15.73 30.66 -13.94
N HIS A 117 14.56 31.06 -14.43
CA HIS A 117 13.60 30.20 -15.13
C HIS A 117 13.14 30.83 -16.45
N PHE A 118 12.72 30.00 -17.40
CA PHE A 118 11.97 30.43 -18.57
C PHE A 118 10.48 30.34 -18.31
N ILE A 119 9.72 31.33 -18.76
CA ILE A 119 8.26 31.28 -18.88
C ILE A 119 7.84 31.19 -20.33
N ASN A 120 6.62 30.69 -20.54
CA ASN A 120 6.03 30.44 -21.86
C ASN A 120 6.81 29.41 -22.69
N VAL A 121 7.38 28.40 -22.02
CA VAL A 121 8.06 27.26 -22.64
C VAL A 121 7.03 26.36 -23.33
N ASN A 122 7.27 26.00 -24.58
CA ASN A 122 6.40 25.16 -25.40
C ASN A 122 7.20 23.97 -25.97
N PRO A 123 6.79 22.71 -25.70
CA PRO A 123 7.40 21.55 -26.34
C PRO A 123 7.22 21.62 -27.86
N GLY A 124 8.24 21.18 -28.61
CA GLY A 124 8.29 21.25 -30.07
C GLY A 124 8.79 22.59 -30.62
N ARG A 125 8.46 23.72 -29.97
CA ARG A 125 8.98 25.05 -30.36
C ARG A 125 10.33 25.36 -29.69
N ASP A 126 10.40 25.21 -28.36
CA ASP A 126 11.58 25.64 -27.58
C ASP A 126 12.54 24.49 -27.25
N PHE A 127 12.05 23.25 -27.25
CA PHE A 127 12.85 22.04 -27.06
C PHE A 127 12.22 20.85 -27.79
N SER A 128 13.04 19.89 -28.20
CA SER A 128 12.61 18.68 -28.88
C SER A 128 12.91 17.45 -28.02
N PRO A 129 11.92 16.58 -27.74
CA PRO A 129 12.16 15.33 -27.02
C PRO A 129 12.91 14.32 -27.89
N ASP A 130 13.87 13.59 -27.32
CA ASP A 130 14.43 12.39 -27.94
C ASP A 130 13.43 11.22 -27.86
N VAL A 131 12.72 11.12 -26.74
CA VAL A 131 11.70 10.09 -26.51
C VAL A 131 10.49 10.70 -25.82
N VAL A 132 9.30 10.41 -26.31
CA VAL A 132 8.04 10.72 -25.63
C VAL A 132 7.42 9.43 -25.10
N GLY A 133 7.03 9.40 -23.83
CA GLY A 133 6.47 8.19 -23.21
C GLY A 133 5.61 8.43 -21.97
N ASP A 134 4.89 7.40 -21.54
CA ASP A 134 4.23 7.39 -20.24
C ASP A 134 5.27 7.01 -19.19
N VAL A 135 5.76 8.00 -18.44
CA VAL A 135 6.84 7.82 -17.46
C VAL A 135 6.45 8.35 -16.09
N ARG A 136 5.17 8.60 -15.85
CA ARG A 136 4.65 9.14 -14.58
C ARG A 136 3.85 8.13 -13.77
N PHE A 137 3.75 8.39 -12.47
CA PHE A 137 2.68 7.83 -11.66
C PHE A 137 1.33 8.43 -12.06
N ILE A 138 0.27 7.64 -11.88
CA ILE A 138 -1.09 8.12 -12.00
C ILE A 138 -1.45 9.01 -10.81
N LEU A 139 -2.37 9.94 -11.01
CA LEU A 139 -2.99 10.76 -9.98
C LEU A 139 -4.47 10.40 -9.82
N PRO A 140 -5.08 10.64 -8.65
CA PRO A 140 -6.53 10.58 -8.53
C PRO A 140 -7.20 11.49 -9.57
N GLY A 141 -8.23 11.00 -10.25
CA GLY A 141 -8.88 11.73 -11.34
C GLY A 141 -8.39 11.38 -12.74
N ASP A 142 -7.22 10.74 -12.88
CA ASP A 142 -6.75 10.25 -14.19
C ASP A 142 -7.76 9.31 -14.84
N ARG A 143 -7.75 9.25 -16.17
CA ARG A 143 -8.69 8.43 -16.94
C ARG A 143 -8.16 7.02 -17.12
N CYS A 144 -8.98 6.03 -16.81
CA CYS A 144 -8.70 4.63 -17.10
C CYS A 144 -8.56 4.40 -18.61
N LEU A 145 -7.45 3.78 -19.04
CA LEU A 145 -7.18 3.51 -20.45
C LEU A 145 -8.15 2.49 -21.09
N VAL A 146 -8.90 1.73 -20.29
CA VAL A 146 -9.85 0.72 -20.77
C VAL A 146 -11.27 1.26 -20.85
N CYS A 147 -11.73 1.96 -19.81
CA CYS A 147 -13.13 2.38 -19.70
C CYS A 147 -13.34 3.89 -19.58
N ASN A 148 -12.27 4.70 -19.63
CA ASN A 148 -12.28 6.16 -19.56
C ASN A 148 -12.95 6.76 -18.29
N ARG A 149 -13.19 5.94 -17.26
CA ARG A 149 -13.66 6.41 -15.96
C ARG A 149 -12.52 7.00 -15.14
N SER A 150 -12.88 7.89 -14.22
CA SER A 150 -11.95 8.50 -13.27
C SER A 150 -11.37 7.44 -12.33
N LEU A 151 -10.05 7.45 -12.16
CA LEU A 151 -9.33 6.56 -11.26
C LEU A 151 -9.35 7.09 -9.83
N ASN A 152 -9.65 6.20 -8.88
CA ASN A 152 -9.49 6.45 -7.46
C ASN A 152 -8.32 5.60 -6.93
N ILE A 153 -7.49 6.19 -6.08
CA ILE A 153 -6.33 5.53 -5.49
C ILE A 153 -6.66 5.19 -4.04
N LYS A 154 -6.60 3.90 -3.71
CA LYS A 154 -6.75 3.39 -2.34
C LYS A 154 -5.44 2.78 -1.86
N ARG A 155 -5.22 2.83 -0.56
CA ARG A 155 -4.13 2.08 0.09
C ARG A 155 -4.56 0.63 0.26
N GLY A 156 -3.63 -0.29 0.07
CA GLY A 156 -3.85 -1.71 0.25
C GLY A 156 -2.58 -2.39 0.75
N MET A 157 -2.76 -3.45 1.53
CA MET A 157 -1.69 -4.35 1.93
C MET A 157 -1.68 -5.54 0.99
N GLU A 158 -0.55 -5.79 0.34
CA GLU A 158 -0.38 -7.00 -0.49
C GLU A 158 -0.32 -8.23 0.42
N VAL A 159 -1.37 -9.06 0.39
CA VAL A 159 -1.43 -10.32 1.14
C VAL A 159 -1.03 -11.54 0.29
N GLY A 160 -0.97 -11.38 -1.03
CA GLY A 160 -0.55 -12.42 -1.95
C GLY A 160 -0.30 -11.90 -3.36
N HIS A 161 0.38 -12.72 -4.15
CA HIS A 161 0.79 -12.39 -5.52
C HIS A 161 0.81 -13.66 -6.38
N LEU A 162 0.36 -13.53 -7.62
CA LEU A 162 0.44 -14.58 -8.64
C LEU A 162 1.36 -14.10 -9.77
N PHE A 163 2.36 -14.91 -10.13
CA PHE A 163 3.26 -14.59 -11.24
C PHE A 163 3.16 -15.63 -12.35
N HIS A 164 3.00 -15.15 -13.59
CA HIS A 164 3.25 -15.96 -14.77
C HIS A 164 4.76 -15.90 -15.08
N LEU A 165 5.51 -16.90 -14.59
CA LEU A 165 6.97 -16.96 -14.76
C LEU A 165 7.39 -17.35 -16.18
N GLY A 166 6.47 -17.94 -16.95
CA GLY A 166 6.76 -18.42 -18.30
C GLY A 166 7.82 -19.51 -18.26
N TYR A 167 8.82 -19.40 -19.14
CA TYR A 167 9.91 -20.37 -19.24
C TYR A 167 11.20 -19.92 -18.55
N LYS A 168 11.17 -18.83 -17.78
CA LYS A 168 12.38 -18.18 -17.24
C LYS A 168 13.26 -19.15 -16.44
N TYR A 169 12.66 -19.87 -15.48
CA TYR A 169 13.40 -20.79 -14.62
C TYR A 169 13.62 -22.15 -15.28
N SER A 170 12.59 -22.70 -15.93
CA SER A 170 12.68 -24.00 -16.60
C SER A 170 13.76 -24.03 -17.69
N SER A 171 13.87 -22.97 -18.50
CA SER A 171 14.91 -22.85 -19.53
C SER A 171 16.31 -22.72 -18.91
N THR A 172 16.44 -21.96 -17.82
CA THR A 172 17.75 -21.70 -17.18
C THR A 172 18.24 -22.90 -16.37
N LEU A 173 17.34 -23.64 -15.73
CA LEU A 173 17.65 -24.77 -14.85
C LEU A 173 17.54 -26.14 -15.55
N GLY A 174 17.13 -26.17 -16.82
CA GLY A 174 17.02 -27.40 -17.61
C GLY A 174 15.79 -28.27 -17.31
N ALA A 175 14.77 -27.72 -16.65
CA ALA A 175 13.54 -28.46 -16.34
C ALA A 175 12.63 -28.54 -17.58
N SER A 176 12.44 -29.75 -18.11
CA SER A 176 11.78 -29.99 -19.40
C SER A 176 10.98 -31.29 -19.41
N PHE A 177 10.06 -31.40 -20.37
CA PHE A 177 9.25 -32.59 -20.63
C PHE A 177 9.28 -32.93 -22.13
N LEU A 178 8.92 -34.16 -22.49
CA LEU A 178 8.66 -34.54 -23.88
C LEU A 178 7.17 -34.39 -24.17
N ASN A 179 6.82 -33.74 -25.27
CA ASN A 179 5.44 -33.72 -25.73
C ASN A 179 5.05 -35.03 -26.43
N GLU A 180 3.81 -35.12 -26.91
CA GLU A 180 3.26 -36.31 -27.60
C GLU A 180 4.07 -36.72 -28.86
N LYS A 181 4.83 -35.80 -29.45
CA LYS A 181 5.69 -36.04 -30.62
C LYS A 181 7.13 -36.40 -30.24
N GLY A 182 7.44 -36.50 -28.96
CA GLY A 182 8.80 -36.73 -28.47
C GLY A 182 9.72 -35.51 -28.52
N GLU A 183 9.16 -34.31 -28.69
CA GLU A 183 9.94 -33.06 -28.70
C GLU A 183 10.16 -32.55 -27.28
N LYS A 184 11.37 -32.08 -27.00
CA LYS A 184 11.75 -31.56 -25.67
C LYS A 184 11.32 -30.10 -25.52
N HIS A 185 10.44 -29.83 -24.57
CA HIS A 185 9.91 -28.49 -24.26
C HIS A 185 10.21 -28.10 -22.79
N PRO A 186 10.58 -26.84 -22.51
CA PRO A 186 10.69 -26.36 -21.13
C PRO A 186 9.30 -26.31 -20.48
N LEU A 187 9.26 -26.54 -19.16
CA LEU A 187 8.01 -26.43 -18.40
C LEU A 187 7.51 -24.97 -18.39
N LEU A 188 6.22 -24.76 -18.69
CA LEU A 188 5.57 -23.46 -18.46
C LEU A 188 5.28 -23.32 -16.96
N MET A 189 5.73 -22.24 -16.34
CA MET A 189 5.67 -22.08 -14.88
C MET A 189 4.80 -20.90 -14.46
N GLY A 190 4.01 -21.13 -13.41
CA GLY A 190 3.40 -20.10 -12.58
C GLY A 190 3.88 -20.25 -11.14
N CYS A 191 3.85 -19.18 -10.35
CA CYS A 191 3.99 -19.27 -8.90
C CYS A 191 2.94 -18.42 -8.18
N TYR A 192 2.58 -18.87 -6.99
CA TYR A 192 1.50 -18.32 -6.19
C TYR A 192 1.97 -18.21 -4.75
N GLY A 193 1.94 -17.01 -4.20
CA GLY A 193 2.41 -16.73 -2.85
C GLY A 193 1.34 -16.04 -2.02
N ILE A 194 1.18 -16.48 -0.77
CA ILE A 194 0.37 -15.80 0.25
C ILE A 194 1.28 -15.53 1.44
N GLY A 195 1.30 -14.29 1.93
CA GLY A 195 2.06 -13.89 3.08
C GLY A 195 1.38 -14.32 4.38
N VAL A 196 1.47 -15.60 4.75
CA VAL A 196 0.77 -16.15 5.93
C VAL A 196 1.07 -15.37 7.21
N SER A 197 2.32 -14.98 7.44
CA SER A 197 2.72 -14.18 8.60
C SER A 197 2.23 -12.72 8.55
N ARG A 198 1.87 -12.21 7.35
CA ARG A 198 1.31 -10.87 7.16
C ARG A 198 -0.21 -10.84 7.35
N LEU A 199 -0.88 -11.97 7.17
CA LEU A 199 -2.34 -12.06 7.25
C LEU A 199 -2.90 -11.60 8.61
N PRO A 200 -2.36 -12.00 9.78
CA PRO A 200 -2.89 -11.52 11.06
C PRO A 200 -2.90 -9.99 11.17
N ALA A 201 -1.81 -9.33 10.77
CA ALA A 201 -1.72 -7.87 10.78
C ALA A 201 -2.74 -7.24 9.80
N ALA A 202 -2.87 -7.79 8.59
CA ALA A 202 -3.83 -7.29 7.60
C ALA A 202 -5.30 -7.48 8.04
N ILE A 203 -5.59 -8.56 8.76
CA ILE A 203 -6.91 -8.83 9.34
C ILE A 203 -7.19 -7.82 10.46
N ILE A 204 -6.25 -7.61 11.38
CA ILE A 204 -6.40 -6.65 12.49
C ILE A 204 -6.58 -5.22 11.95
N GLU A 205 -5.78 -4.79 10.97
CA GLU A 205 -5.91 -3.47 10.34
C GLU A 205 -7.31 -3.20 9.77
N GLN A 206 -8.02 -4.25 9.33
CA GLN A 206 -9.40 -4.12 8.82
C GLN A 206 -10.47 -4.41 9.88
N ASN A 207 -10.12 -5.07 10.98
CA ASN A 207 -11.07 -5.55 11.99
C ASN A 207 -10.54 -5.26 13.40
N HIS A 208 -10.64 -4.00 13.79
CA HIS A 208 -10.35 -3.52 15.14
C HIS A 208 -11.27 -2.35 15.49
N ASP A 209 -11.32 -2.02 16.77
CA ASP A 209 -11.90 -0.79 17.29
C ASP A 209 -10.99 -0.18 18.36
N GLU A 210 -11.47 0.85 19.06
CA GLU A 210 -10.73 1.54 20.12
C GLU A 210 -10.36 0.64 21.30
N ASP A 211 -11.09 -0.47 21.50
CA ASP A 211 -10.91 -1.38 22.63
C ASP A 211 -9.99 -2.58 22.27
N GLY A 212 -9.77 -2.86 20.98
CA GLY A 212 -8.81 -3.87 20.54
C GLY A 212 -9.17 -4.59 19.26
N ILE A 213 -8.68 -5.84 19.14
CA ILE A 213 -8.89 -6.67 17.96
C ILE A 213 -10.35 -7.15 17.89
N VAL A 214 -10.88 -7.27 16.67
CA VAL A 214 -12.17 -7.93 16.41
C VAL A 214 -11.93 -9.03 15.38
N TRP A 215 -11.58 -10.24 15.84
CA TRP A 215 -11.29 -11.33 14.91
C TRP A 215 -12.52 -11.76 14.11
N PRO A 216 -12.38 -12.04 12.80
CA PRO A 216 -13.28 -12.96 12.12
C PRO A 216 -13.25 -14.33 12.80
N GLU A 217 -14.39 -15.00 12.87
CA GLU A 217 -14.58 -16.24 13.64
C GLU A 217 -13.64 -17.36 13.17
N GLU A 218 -13.33 -17.41 11.87
CA GLU A 218 -12.55 -18.47 11.23
C GLU A 218 -11.05 -18.42 11.57
N VAL A 219 -10.57 -17.28 12.07
CA VAL A 219 -9.13 -17.05 12.35
C VAL A 219 -8.89 -16.59 13.78
N ALA A 220 -9.94 -16.50 14.60
CA ALA A 220 -9.82 -16.19 16.01
C ALA A 220 -8.97 -17.26 16.73
N PRO A 221 -8.12 -16.89 17.70
CA PRO A 221 -7.30 -17.85 18.43
C PRO A 221 -8.13 -18.84 19.25
N PHE A 222 -9.30 -18.40 19.71
CA PHE A 222 -10.33 -19.22 20.34
C PHE A 222 -11.69 -18.69 19.89
N PRO A 223 -12.72 -19.55 19.74
CA PRO A 223 -14.09 -19.12 19.48
C PRO A 223 -14.72 -18.38 20.65
N ALA A 224 -14.35 -18.72 21.89
CA ALA A 224 -14.91 -18.12 23.09
C ALA A 224 -13.92 -18.04 24.27
N VAL A 225 -14.18 -17.13 25.21
CA VAL A 225 -13.45 -16.98 26.48
C VAL A 225 -14.40 -17.00 27.67
N ILE A 226 -14.13 -17.84 28.67
CA ILE A 226 -14.86 -17.89 29.94
C ILE A 226 -14.27 -16.89 30.94
N ILE A 227 -15.11 -16.00 31.46
CA ILE A 227 -14.76 -14.95 32.41
C ILE A 227 -15.58 -15.16 33.70
N PRO A 228 -14.95 -15.70 34.78
CA PRO A 228 -15.53 -15.66 36.12
C PRO A 228 -15.54 -14.21 36.62
N ALA A 229 -16.72 -13.59 36.69
CA ALA A 229 -16.89 -12.15 36.90
C ALA A 229 -17.38 -11.79 38.31
N SER A 230 -17.54 -12.76 39.21
CA SER A 230 -17.98 -12.52 40.60
C SER A 230 -17.41 -13.56 41.56
N GLN A 231 -17.30 -13.23 42.85
CA GLN A 231 -16.92 -14.21 43.88
C GLN A 231 -17.89 -15.41 43.87
N GLY A 232 -17.37 -16.61 44.08
CA GLY A 232 -18.15 -17.86 44.04
C GLY A 232 -18.39 -18.44 42.63
N THR A 233 -17.98 -17.75 41.56
CA THR A 233 -18.19 -18.23 40.17
C THR A 233 -17.06 -19.10 39.63
N PHE A 234 -15.92 -19.15 40.31
CA PHE A 234 -14.71 -19.85 39.84
C PHE A 234 -14.92 -21.35 39.65
N SER A 235 -15.43 -22.04 40.67
CA SER A 235 -15.65 -23.50 40.62
C SER A 235 -16.64 -23.90 39.53
N PHE A 236 -17.70 -23.12 39.32
CA PHE A 236 -18.63 -23.35 38.21
C PHE A 236 -17.95 -23.12 36.85
N SER A 237 -17.19 -22.04 36.71
CA SER A 237 -16.47 -21.73 35.47
C SER A 237 -15.47 -22.82 35.10
N GLN A 238 -14.77 -23.39 36.08
CA GLN A 238 -13.89 -24.54 35.89
C GLN A 238 -14.66 -25.79 35.40
N LYS A 239 -15.81 -26.10 36.00
CA LYS A 239 -16.66 -27.22 35.54
C LYS A 239 -17.18 -26.99 34.13
N LEU A 240 -17.60 -25.77 33.81
CA LEU A 240 -18.06 -25.39 32.48
C LEU A 240 -16.93 -25.52 31.45
N TYR A 241 -15.72 -25.05 31.77
CA TYR A 241 -14.53 -25.23 30.93
C TYR A 241 -14.29 -26.72 30.60
N GLN A 242 -14.31 -27.59 31.62
CA GLN A 242 -14.12 -29.03 31.40
C GLN A 242 -15.25 -29.65 30.56
N GLN A 243 -16.49 -29.20 30.73
CA GLN A 243 -17.64 -29.66 29.94
C GLN A 243 -17.56 -29.22 28.46
N LEU A 244 -17.09 -28.00 28.19
CA LEU A 244 -16.90 -27.52 26.82
C LEU A 244 -15.74 -28.26 26.14
N LYS A 245 -14.64 -28.46 26.88
CA LYS A 245 -13.50 -29.22 26.41
C LYS A 245 -13.86 -30.67 26.08
N SER A 246 -14.65 -31.34 26.92
CA SER A 246 -15.15 -32.70 26.63
C SER A 246 -16.13 -32.74 25.46
N SER A 247 -16.73 -31.60 25.12
CA SER A 247 -17.59 -31.42 23.94
C SER A 247 -16.82 -30.99 22.67
N SER A 248 -15.48 -31.04 22.69
CA SER A 248 -14.59 -30.61 21.60
C SER A 248 -14.72 -29.13 21.20
N ILE A 249 -15.14 -28.28 22.14
CA ILE A 249 -15.14 -26.83 21.97
C ILE A 249 -13.93 -26.29 22.73
N ASP A 250 -12.91 -25.86 21.99
CA ASP A 250 -11.72 -25.27 22.58
C ASP A 250 -12.00 -23.82 22.95
N VAL A 251 -11.94 -23.47 24.23
CA VAL A 251 -12.24 -22.12 24.72
C VAL A 251 -11.11 -21.66 25.63
N LEU A 252 -10.85 -20.35 25.63
CA LEU A 252 -9.97 -19.76 26.63
C LEU A 252 -10.71 -19.69 27.98
N TRP A 253 -10.04 -19.98 29.08
CA TRP A 253 -10.58 -19.73 30.42
C TRP A 253 -9.67 -18.71 31.11
N ASP A 254 -10.21 -17.54 31.46
CA ASP A 254 -9.50 -16.53 32.24
C ASP A 254 -9.60 -16.88 33.74
N ASP A 255 -8.71 -17.76 34.18
CA ASP A 255 -8.60 -18.27 35.55
C ASP A 255 -7.74 -17.39 36.47
N ARG A 256 -7.24 -16.27 35.98
CA ARG A 256 -6.36 -15.37 36.73
C ARG A 256 -7.04 -14.78 37.96
N ASP A 257 -6.30 -14.60 39.03
CA ASP A 257 -6.77 -13.92 40.25
C ASP A 257 -6.62 -12.39 40.12
N VAL A 258 -7.40 -11.79 39.22
CA VAL A 258 -7.47 -10.35 38.96
C VAL A 258 -8.91 -9.88 38.93
N SER A 259 -9.13 -8.57 39.04
CA SER A 259 -10.49 -8.00 39.04
C SER A 259 -11.22 -8.28 37.71
N ALA A 260 -12.54 -8.41 37.76
CA ALA A 260 -13.35 -8.65 36.58
C ALA A 260 -13.15 -7.56 35.51
N GLY A 261 -12.96 -6.30 35.93
CA GLY A 261 -12.67 -5.19 35.02
C GLY A 261 -11.38 -5.39 34.21
N VAL A 262 -10.33 -5.93 34.84
CA VAL A 262 -9.07 -6.26 34.14
C VAL A 262 -9.31 -7.40 33.13
N LYS A 263 -10.04 -8.45 33.53
CA LYS A 263 -10.38 -9.56 32.62
C LYS A 263 -11.16 -9.11 31.39
N PHE A 264 -12.15 -8.23 31.59
CA PHE A 264 -12.93 -7.69 30.48
C PHE A 264 -12.07 -6.88 29.53
N LYS A 265 -11.21 -5.99 30.05
CA LYS A 265 -10.34 -5.16 29.23
C LYS A 265 -9.33 -5.99 28.44
N ASP A 266 -8.72 -7.00 29.06
CA ASP A 266 -7.81 -7.90 28.37
C ASP A 266 -8.55 -8.73 27.31
N SER A 267 -9.76 -9.20 27.61
CA SER A 267 -10.59 -9.93 26.65
C SER A 267 -11.03 -9.07 25.46
N ASP A 268 -11.32 -7.78 25.68
CA ASP A 268 -11.58 -6.80 24.63
C ASP A 268 -10.36 -6.59 23.73
N LEU A 269 -9.17 -6.49 24.35
CA LEU A 269 -7.91 -6.30 23.64
C LEU A 269 -7.53 -7.51 22.77
N ILE A 270 -7.65 -8.73 23.33
CA ILE A 270 -7.34 -9.99 22.63
C ILE A 270 -8.34 -10.26 21.48
N GLY A 271 -9.60 -9.83 21.65
CA GLY A 271 -10.57 -9.83 20.56
C GLY A 271 -11.29 -11.15 20.29
N ILE A 272 -11.34 -12.06 21.27
CA ILE A 272 -12.02 -13.36 21.14
C ILE A 272 -13.52 -13.12 20.86
N PRO A 273 -14.13 -13.76 19.83
CA PRO A 273 -15.47 -13.45 19.36
C PRO A 273 -16.57 -13.50 20.42
N LEU A 274 -16.56 -14.52 21.29
CA LEU A 274 -17.59 -14.71 22.31
C LEU A 274 -17.00 -14.63 23.72
N LYS A 275 -17.58 -13.79 24.58
CA LYS A 275 -17.28 -13.77 26.03
C LYS A 275 -18.38 -14.48 26.79
N ILE A 276 -18.02 -15.56 27.46
CA ILE A 276 -18.88 -16.34 28.34
C ILE A 276 -18.71 -15.79 29.75
N ILE A 277 -19.68 -15.02 30.22
CA ILE A 277 -19.60 -14.29 31.48
C ILE A 277 -20.37 -15.07 32.55
N VAL A 278 -19.65 -15.57 33.54
CA VAL A 278 -20.22 -16.22 34.73
C VAL A 278 -20.16 -15.22 35.89
N GLY A 279 -21.26 -14.50 36.10
CA GLY A 279 -21.31 -13.39 37.06
C GLY A 279 -22.58 -13.39 37.92
N ARG A 280 -23.09 -12.20 38.24
CA ARG A 280 -24.26 -12.02 39.10
C ARG A 280 -25.53 -12.68 38.55
N SER A 281 -25.76 -12.65 37.24
CA SER A 281 -26.92 -13.34 36.64
C SER A 281 -26.88 -14.85 36.84
N PHE A 282 -25.68 -15.45 36.88
CA PHE A 282 -25.56 -16.87 37.22
C PHE A 282 -25.91 -17.11 38.69
N LEU A 283 -25.41 -16.28 39.60
CA LEU A 283 -25.65 -16.43 41.04
C LEU A 283 -27.12 -16.19 41.44
N LYS A 284 -27.87 -15.37 40.68
CA LYS A 284 -29.26 -14.99 41.01
C LYS A 284 -30.31 -15.76 40.21
N GLU A 285 -30.03 -16.04 38.94
CA GLU A 285 -31.01 -16.54 37.97
C GLU A 285 -30.58 -17.86 37.32
N GLU A 286 -29.41 -18.40 37.67
CA GLU A 286 -28.80 -19.56 37.00
C GLU A 286 -28.59 -19.39 35.48
N LYS A 287 -28.44 -18.14 35.04
CA LYS A 287 -28.18 -17.77 33.64
C LYS A 287 -26.73 -17.37 33.41
N ILE A 288 -26.17 -17.82 32.30
CA ILE A 288 -24.84 -17.45 31.82
C ILE A 288 -25.04 -16.43 30.69
N GLU A 289 -24.20 -15.40 30.67
CA GLU A 289 -24.23 -14.36 29.66
C GLU A 289 -23.20 -14.68 28.55
N ILE A 290 -23.60 -14.53 27.29
CA ILE A 290 -22.72 -14.58 26.12
C ILE A 290 -22.72 -13.18 25.52
N LYS A 291 -21.56 -12.52 25.51
CA LYS A 291 -21.38 -11.22 24.86
C LYS A 291 -20.57 -11.38 23.58
N LYS A 292 -21.08 -10.91 22.45
CA LYS A 292 -20.32 -10.84 21.19
C LYS A 292 -19.34 -9.67 21.21
N ARG A 293 -18.10 -9.91 20.79
CA ARG A 293 -17.04 -8.89 20.73
C ARG A 293 -17.30 -7.83 19.65
N LYS A 294 -17.89 -8.23 18.52
CA LYS A 294 -18.05 -7.39 17.32
C LYS A 294 -19.06 -6.24 17.49
N ASP A 295 -20.21 -6.52 18.09
CA ASP A 295 -21.34 -5.57 18.22
C ASP A 295 -21.79 -5.35 19.66
N GLY A 296 -21.22 -6.10 20.61
CA GLY A 296 -21.59 -6.02 22.02
C GLY A 296 -22.92 -6.70 22.36
N GLU A 297 -23.55 -7.44 21.44
CA GLU A 297 -24.80 -8.15 21.68
C GLU A 297 -24.66 -9.06 22.90
N LEU A 298 -25.61 -8.96 23.83
CA LEU A 298 -25.64 -9.73 25.06
C LEU A 298 -26.81 -10.71 25.07
N ILE A 299 -26.49 -12.00 25.16
CA ILE A 299 -27.46 -13.10 25.17
C ILE A 299 -27.41 -13.76 26.55
N LYS A 300 -28.56 -13.89 27.23
CA LYS A 300 -28.67 -14.62 28.50
C LYS A 300 -29.22 -16.02 28.23
N VAL A 301 -28.51 -17.05 28.69
CA VAL A 301 -28.88 -18.46 28.44
C VAL A 301 -28.94 -19.21 29.76
N ASN A 302 -29.97 -20.04 29.96
CA ASN A 302 -30.05 -20.93 31.12
C ASN A 302 -28.89 -21.92 31.11
N LYS A 303 -28.33 -22.25 32.29
CA LYS A 303 -27.21 -23.19 32.41
C LYS A 303 -27.43 -24.53 31.69
N ALA A 304 -28.68 -25.02 31.65
CA ALA A 304 -29.05 -26.30 31.05
C ALA A 304 -28.94 -26.30 29.51
N GLU A 305 -29.20 -25.16 28.88
CA GLU A 305 -29.23 -25.00 27.42
C GLU A 305 -27.92 -24.39 26.89
N PHE A 306 -27.03 -23.95 27.79
CA PHE A 306 -25.86 -23.15 27.46
C PHE A 306 -24.95 -23.79 26.40
N VAL A 307 -24.60 -25.07 26.58
CA VAL A 307 -23.69 -25.76 25.65
C VAL A 307 -24.31 -25.88 24.26
N HIS A 308 -25.61 -26.14 24.17
CA HIS A 308 -26.31 -26.22 22.89
C HIS A 308 -26.32 -24.85 22.21
N ARG A 309 -26.70 -23.80 22.94
CA ARG A 309 -26.75 -22.45 22.39
C ARG A 309 -25.38 -21.93 21.97
N LEU A 310 -24.31 -22.26 22.71
CA LEU A 310 -22.96 -21.88 22.33
C LEU A 310 -22.53 -22.54 21.01
N LYS A 311 -22.90 -23.80 20.77
CA LYS A 311 -22.62 -24.49 19.50
C LYS A 311 -23.34 -23.90 18.30
N GLU A 312 -24.45 -23.20 18.50
CA GLU A 312 -25.15 -22.50 17.41
C GLU A 312 -24.49 -21.16 17.07
N LEU A 313 -23.63 -20.65 17.96
CA LEU A 313 -22.96 -19.35 17.84
C LEU A 313 -21.50 -19.46 17.38
N ILE A 314 -20.97 -20.68 17.30
CA ILE A 314 -19.61 -21.02 16.82
C ILE A 314 -19.78 -21.76 15.50
#